data_AF-A0A838EXH7-F1
#
_entry.id   AF-A0A838EXH7-F1
#
_cell.length_a   1.000
_cell.length_b   1.000
_cell.length_c   1.000
_cell.angle_alpha   90.00
_cell.angle_beta   90.00
_cell.angle_gamma   90.00
#
_symmetry.space_group_name_H-M   'P 1'
#
loop_
_entity.id
_entity.type
_entity.pdbx_description
1 polymer ?
#
loop_
_entity_poly.entity_id
_entity_poly.type
_entity_poly.pdbx_seq_one_letter_code
_entity_poly.pdbx_strand_id
1 'polypeptide(L)'
;MKLKFLFEVLKDTCSAAWSNKIFDQSARLAFYFLLSLFPFLIVLLLVLGLVVQSQTDLNEMITNSLSSVAPPTVVKLIQKILTDLGQGASSGRLSFALLLSVWSASRSIEALIDSLNQSFAVTEFRPWWKRTL
;
A
#
# COMPACT_ATOMS: atom_id res chain seq x y z
N MET A 1 -3.63 18.58 42.45
CA MET A 1 -3.33 19.60 41.41
C MET A 1 -3.04 18.97 40.04
N LYS A 2 -2.13 17.99 39.93
CA LYS A 2 -1.80 17.32 38.64
C LYS A 2 -2.97 16.57 37.95
N LEU A 3 -3.89 15.98 38.72
CA LEU A 3 -4.98 15.17 38.17
C LEU A 3 -6.05 16.00 37.43
N LYS A 4 -6.37 17.21 37.93
CA LYS A 4 -7.32 18.13 37.27
C LYS A 4 -6.72 18.66 35.95
N PHE A 5 -5.45 19.05 35.97
CA PHE A 5 -4.73 19.49 34.78
C PHE A 5 -4.68 18.41 33.69
N LEU A 6 -4.38 17.15 34.05
CA LEU A 6 -4.41 16.02 33.13
C LEU A 6 -5.80 15.80 32.51
N PHE A 7 -6.85 15.94 33.31
CA PHE A 7 -8.23 15.79 32.84
C PHE A 7 -8.65 16.92 31.89
N GLU A 8 -8.21 18.15 32.16
CA GLU A 8 -8.48 19.32 31.33
C GLU A 8 -7.80 19.20 29.96
N VAL A 9 -6.51 18.85 29.94
CA VAL A 9 -5.76 18.60 28.70
C VAL A 9 -6.36 17.46 27.89
N LEU A 10 -6.77 16.37 28.54
CA LEU A 10 -7.46 15.25 27.89
C LEU A 10 -8.78 15.67 27.27
N LYS A 11 -9.60 16.41 28.01
CA LYS A 11 -10.89 16.92 27.53
C LYS A 11 -10.71 17.84 26.32
N ASP A 12 -9.77 18.77 26.40
CA ASP A 12 -9.50 19.73 25.33
C ASP A 12 -8.96 19.03 24.08
N THR A 13 -8.06 18.06 24.25
CA THR A 13 -7.54 17.25 23.13
C THR A 13 -8.64 16.42 22.47
N CYS A 14 -9.52 15.80 23.27
CA CYS A 14 -10.62 14.99 22.76
C CYS A 14 -11.67 15.84 22.03
N SER A 15 -12.00 17.01 22.59
CA SER A 15 -12.86 18.01 21.96
C SER A 15 -12.27 18.53 20.65
N ALA A 16 -10.97 18.85 20.65
CA ALA A 16 -10.26 19.29 19.45
C ALA A 16 -10.22 18.19 18.37
N ALA A 17 -9.96 16.93 18.76
CA ALA A 17 -9.99 15.80 17.83
C ALA A 17 -11.37 15.60 17.19
N TRP A 18 -12.44 15.76 17.97
CA TRP A 18 -13.81 15.69 17.46
C TRP A 18 -14.15 16.85 16.53
N SER A 19 -13.79 18.09 16.93
CA SER A 19 -13.99 19.30 16.13
C SER A 19 -13.24 19.25 14.79
N ASN A 20 -12.03 18.69 14.79
CA ASN A 20 -11.18 18.56 13.60
C ASN A 20 -11.58 17.40 12.67
N LYS A 21 -12.72 16.74 12.91
CA LYS A 21 -13.24 15.62 12.11
C LYS A 21 -12.16 14.55 11.84
N ILE A 22 -11.36 14.24 12.86
CA ILE A 22 -10.17 13.39 12.70
C ILE A 22 -10.54 12.00 12.15
N PHE A 23 -11.70 11.48 12.55
CA PHE A 23 -12.22 10.19 12.07
C PHE A 23 -12.55 10.20 10.58
N ASP A 24 -13.14 11.29 10.06
CA ASP A 24 -13.42 11.43 8.63
C ASP A 24 -12.12 11.47 7.82
N GLN A 25 -11.10 12.15 8.34
CA GLN A 25 -9.80 12.23 7.69
C GLN A 25 -9.05 10.90 7.74
N SER A 26 -9.09 10.21 8.88
CA SER A 26 -8.52 8.86 9.01
C SER A 26 -9.22 7.87 8.07
N ALA A 27 -10.55 7.92 7.96
CA ALA A 27 -11.31 7.07 7.04
C ALA A 27 -10.95 7.34 5.57
N ARG A 28 -10.82 8.62 5.19
CA ARG A 28 -10.38 9.03 3.85
C ARG A 28 -8.97 8.50 3.53
N LEU A 29 -8.03 8.67 4.46
CA LEU A 29 -6.66 8.18 4.31
C LEU A 29 -6.62 6.66 4.16
N ALA A 30 -7.35 5.94 5.03
CA ALA A 30 -7.43 4.48 4.97
C ALA A 30 -8.03 3.99 3.64
N PHE A 31 -9.06 4.67 3.13
CA PHE A 31 -9.67 4.34 1.84
C PHE A 31 -8.67 4.47 0.68
N TYR A 32 -7.97 5.60 0.57
CA TYR A 32 -6.98 5.79 -0.51
C TYR A 32 -5.75 4.89 -0.36
N PHE A 33 -5.32 4.63 0.87
CA PHE A 33 -4.26 3.66 1.14
C PHE A 33 -4.64 2.26 0.64
N LEU A 34 -5.82 1.77 1.03
CA LEU A 34 -6.31 0.44 0.63
C LEU A 34 -6.54 0.37 -0.89
N LEU A 35 -7.03 1.44 -1.51
CA LEU A 35 -7.15 1.54 -2.96
C LEU A 35 -5.79 1.40 -3.67
N SER A 36 -4.73 2.03 -3.13
CA SER A 36 -3.36 1.94 -3.69
C SER A 36 -2.69 0.59 -3.49
N LEU A 37 -3.13 -0.18 -2.49
CA LEU A 37 -2.58 -1.48 -2.13
C LEU A 37 -2.84 -2.51 -3.23
N PHE A 38 -4.00 -2.48 -3.88
CA PHE A 38 -4.35 -3.44 -4.95
C PHE A 38 -3.41 -3.36 -6.16
N PRO A 39 -3.22 -2.21 -6.83
CA PRO A 39 -2.25 -2.10 -7.91
C PRO A 39 -0.82 -2.44 -7.48
N PHE A 40 -0.43 -2.06 -6.26
CA PHE A 40 0.88 -2.38 -5.72
C PHE A 40 1.11 -3.89 -5.58
N LEU A 41 0.14 -4.64 -5.06
CA LEU A 41 0.22 -6.10 -4.99
C LEU A 41 0.33 -6.76 -6.36
N ILE A 42 -0.37 -6.22 -7.37
CA ILE A 42 -0.26 -6.73 -8.75
C ILE A 42 1.17 -6.55 -9.26
N VAL A 43 1.75 -5.35 -9.11
CA VAL A 43 3.15 -5.08 -9.47
C VAL A 43 4.09 -6.05 -8.76
N LEU A 44 3.91 -6.23 -7.45
CA LEU A 44 4.72 -7.12 -6.64
C LEU A 44 4.67 -8.57 -7.17
N LEU A 45 3.48 -9.08 -7.47
CA LEU A 45 3.30 -10.43 -8.02
C LEU A 45 3.91 -10.58 -9.42
N LEU A 46 3.78 -9.56 -10.29
CA LEU A 46 4.39 -9.58 -11.62
C LEU A 46 5.92 -9.57 -11.54
N VAL A 47 6.49 -8.75 -10.66
CA VAL A 47 7.94 -8.72 -10.41
C VAL A 47 8.43 -10.06 -9.84
N LEU A 48 7.71 -10.65 -8.88
CA LEU A 48 8.03 -11.97 -8.36
C LEU A 48 7.99 -13.04 -9.45
N GLY A 49 6.97 -13.03 -10.31
CA GLY A 49 6.88 -13.95 -11.46
C GLY A 49 8.08 -13.81 -12.40
N LEU A 50 8.50 -12.59 -12.71
CA LEU A 50 9.69 -12.34 -13.54
C LEU A 50 10.98 -12.84 -12.89
N VAL A 51 11.18 -12.56 -11.59
CA VAL A 51 12.38 -13.00 -10.86
C VAL A 51 12.48 -14.52 -10.86
N VAL A 52 11.38 -15.20 -10.50
CA VAL A 52 11.31 -16.67 -10.45
C VAL A 52 11.53 -17.29 -11.83
N GLN A 53 11.00 -16.69 -12.89
CA GLN A 53 11.19 -17.20 -14.25
C GLN A 53 12.61 -16.95 -14.77
N SER A 54 13.26 -15.86 -14.37
CA SER A 54 14.62 -15.50 -14.80
C SER A 54 15.73 -16.29 -14.11
N GLN A 55 15.47 -16.80 -12.89
CA GLN A 55 16.47 -17.52 -12.09
C GLN A 55 16.02 -18.96 -11.85
N THR A 56 16.55 -19.88 -12.66
CA THR A 56 16.31 -21.32 -12.54
C THR A 56 16.62 -21.85 -11.13
N ASP A 57 17.70 -21.38 -10.52
CA ASP A 57 18.13 -21.81 -9.17
C ASP A 57 17.12 -21.45 -8.08
N LEU A 58 16.50 -20.26 -8.15
CA LEU A 58 15.45 -19.85 -7.21
C LEU A 58 14.20 -20.70 -7.38
N ASN A 59 13.85 -21.01 -8.63
CA ASN A 59 12.69 -21.82 -8.96
C ASN A 59 12.84 -23.26 -8.44
N GLU A 60 14.04 -23.85 -8.61
CA GLU A 60 14.38 -25.14 -8.03
C GLU A 60 14.40 -25.12 -6.49
N MET A 61 14.98 -24.09 -5.88
CA MET A 61 15.01 -23.95 -4.42
C MET A 61 13.61 -23.87 -3.81
N ILE A 62 12.69 -23.11 -4.44
CA ILE A 62 11.29 -23.00 -4.02
C ILE A 62 10.59 -24.35 -4.18
N THR A 63 10.79 -25.03 -5.31
CA THR A 63 10.14 -26.32 -5.60
C THR A 63 10.60 -27.39 -4.62
N ASN A 64 11.90 -27.48 -4.36
CA ASN A 64 12.48 -28.43 -3.41
C ASN A 64 11.99 -28.16 -1.98
N SER A 65 11.94 -26.89 -1.57
CA SER A 65 11.43 -26.49 -0.25
C SER A 65 9.94 -26.72 -0.07
N LEU A 66 9.14 -26.55 -1.13
CA LEU A 66 7.69 -26.84 -1.07
C LEU A 66 7.41 -28.34 -1.09
N SER A 67 8.21 -29.11 -1.82
CA SER A 67 8.02 -30.56 -1.93
C SER A 67 8.20 -31.32 -0.61
N SER A 68 8.93 -30.74 0.35
CA SER A 68 9.12 -31.32 1.68
C SER A 68 7.94 -31.06 2.64
N VAL A 69 7.08 -30.08 2.34
CA VAL A 69 6.00 -29.64 3.25
C VAL A 69 4.60 -29.83 2.64
N ALA A 70 4.49 -29.86 1.31
CA ALA A 70 3.22 -29.87 0.60
C ALA A 70 3.08 -31.06 -0.38
N PRO A 71 1.86 -31.59 -0.59
CA PRO A 71 1.60 -32.62 -1.59
C PRO A 71 1.95 -32.15 -3.02
N PRO A 72 2.34 -33.06 -3.94
CA PRO A 72 2.76 -32.71 -5.30
C PRO A 72 1.75 -31.87 -6.09
N THR A 73 0.46 -32.08 -5.86
CA THR A 73 -0.63 -31.31 -6.48
C THR A 73 -0.57 -29.83 -6.11
N VAL A 74 -0.26 -29.53 -4.85
CA VAL A 74 -0.15 -28.15 -4.33
C VAL A 74 1.08 -27.48 -4.94
N VAL A 75 2.20 -28.20 -5.01
CA VAL A 75 3.45 -27.69 -5.61
C VAL A 75 3.24 -27.34 -7.09
N LYS A 76 2.59 -28.23 -7.86
CA LYS A 76 2.27 -27.97 -9.27
C LYS A 76 1.33 -26.79 -9.47
N LEU A 77 0.34 -26.62 -8.58
CA LEU A 77 -0.56 -25.47 -8.64
C LEU A 77 0.20 -24.16 -8.45
N ILE A 78 1.09 -24.09 -7.44
CA ILE A 78 1.89 -22.90 -7.15
C ILE A 78 2.85 -22.61 -8.31
N GLN A 79 3.54 -23.62 -8.84
CA GLN A 79 4.40 -23.45 -10.02
C GLN A 79 3.63 -22.91 -11.21
N LYS A 80 2.42 -23.42 -11.46
CA LYS A 80 1.57 -22.94 -12.55
C LYS A 80 1.19 -21.48 -12.34
N ILE A 81 0.81 -21.08 -11.12
CA ILE A 81 0.49 -19.68 -10.80
C ILE A 81 1.70 -18.77 -11.03
N LEU A 82 2.88 -19.15 -10.53
CA LEU A 82 4.11 -18.36 -10.71
C LEU A 82 4.50 -18.24 -12.18
N THR A 83 4.35 -19.32 -12.94
CA THR A 83 4.62 -19.34 -14.38
C THR A 83 3.61 -18.50 -15.16
N ASP A 84 2.32 -18.59 -14.83
CA ASP A 84 1.25 -17.80 -15.45
C ASP A 84 1.45 -16.30 -15.15
N LEU A 85 1.92 -15.94 -13.93
CA LEU A 85 2.27 -14.56 -13.57
C LEU A 85 3.50 -14.05 -14.35
N GLY A 86 4.55 -14.87 -14.49
CA GLY A 86 5.75 -14.52 -15.25
C GLY A 86 5.47 -14.35 -16.75
N GLN A 87 4.77 -15.30 -17.37
CA GLN A 87 4.31 -15.19 -18.76
C GLN A 87 3.30 -14.04 -18.94
N GLY A 88 2.52 -13.77 -17.90
CA GLY A 88 1.60 -12.65 -17.80
C GLY A 88 2.30 -11.28 -17.67
N ALA A 89 3.56 -11.25 -17.27
CA ALA A 89 4.32 -10.03 -17.05
C ALA A 89 4.98 -9.49 -18.34
N SER A 90 4.22 -9.37 -19.42
CA SER A 90 4.69 -8.62 -20.60
C SER A 90 5.00 -7.18 -20.20
N SER A 91 6.05 -6.57 -20.78
CA SER A 91 6.48 -5.19 -20.50
C SER A 91 5.31 -4.19 -20.40
N GLY A 92 4.33 -4.24 -21.32
CA GLY A 92 3.18 -3.35 -21.30
C GLY A 92 2.25 -3.50 -20.07
N ARG A 93 2.01 -4.73 -19.60
CA ARG A 93 1.16 -5.00 -18.42
C ARG A 93 1.83 -4.54 -17.13
N LEU A 94 3.13 -4.77 -17.01
CA LEU A 94 3.91 -4.33 -15.85
C LEU A 94 4.01 -2.80 -15.80
N SER A 95 4.29 -2.15 -16.92
CA SER A 95 4.31 -0.68 -17.00
C SER A 95 2.94 -0.08 -16.68
N PHE A 96 1.85 -0.67 -17.17
CA PHE A 96 0.49 -0.23 -16.85
C PHE A 96 0.18 -0.38 -15.35
N ALA A 97 0.49 -1.54 -14.76
CA ALA A 97 0.32 -1.77 -13.33
C ALA A 97 1.15 -0.82 -12.46
N LEU A 98 2.39 -0.54 -12.88
CA LEU A 98 3.26 0.45 -12.22
C LEU A 98 2.67 1.85 -12.28
N LEU A 99 2.21 2.30 -13.45
CA LEU A 99 1.59 3.62 -13.60
C LEU A 99 0.34 3.75 -12.75
N LEU A 100 -0.52 2.73 -12.73
CA LEU A 100 -1.68 2.70 -11.85
C LEU A 100 -1.32 2.71 -10.37
N SER A 101 -0.27 1.97 -9.98
CA SER A 101 0.21 1.94 -8.60
C SER A 101 0.76 3.29 -8.16
N VAL A 102 1.58 3.94 -8.98
CA VAL A 102 2.11 5.28 -8.70
C VAL A 102 0.97 6.29 -8.63
N TRP A 103 0.05 6.30 -9.59
CA TRP A 103 -1.09 7.20 -9.59
C TRP A 103 -1.97 7.03 -8.34
N SER A 104 -2.23 5.80 -7.93
CA SER A 104 -3.02 5.52 -6.72
C SER A 104 -2.28 5.90 -5.45
N ALA A 105 -0.96 5.66 -5.38
CA ALA A 105 -0.13 6.07 -4.27
C ALA A 105 -0.07 7.60 -4.10
N SER A 106 0.01 8.36 -5.20
CA SER A 106 -0.04 9.82 -5.18
C SER A 106 -1.30 10.35 -4.49
N ARG A 107 -2.46 9.70 -4.69
CA ARG A 107 -3.72 10.07 -4.01
C ARG A 107 -3.69 9.81 -2.50
N SER A 108 -3.06 8.73 -2.08
CA SER A 108 -2.86 8.42 -0.66
C SER A 108 -1.97 9.46 0.02
N ILE A 109 -0.88 9.86 -0.65
CA ILE A 109 0.04 10.89 -0.18
C ILE A 109 -0.65 12.25 -0.09
N GLU A 110 -1.47 12.61 -1.09
CA GLU A 110 -2.28 13.83 -1.07
C GLU A 110 -3.21 13.87 0.16
N ALA A 111 -3.94 12.77 0.42
CA ALA A 111 -4.81 12.67 1.59
C ALA A 111 -4.05 12.75 2.93
N LEU A 112 -2.82 12.21 2.97
CA LEU A 112 -1.95 12.31 4.13
C LEU A 112 -1.53 13.77 4.38
N ILE A 113 -1.07 14.46 3.34
CA ILE A 113 -0.66 15.87 3.44
C ILE A 113 -1.85 16.73 3.87
N ASP A 114 -3.04 16.54 3.29
CA ASP A 114 -4.25 17.26 3.69
C ASP A 114 -4.60 17.05 5.17
N SER A 115 -4.52 15.81 5.65
CA SER A 115 -4.78 15.48 7.06
C SER A 115 -3.77 16.16 8.00
N LEU A 116 -2.48 16.14 7.65
CA LEU A 116 -1.42 16.79 8.42
C LEU A 116 -1.60 18.31 8.43
N ASN A 117 -1.84 18.91 7.27
CA ASN A 117 -2.08 20.35 7.17
C ASN A 117 -3.28 20.79 8.02
N GLN A 118 -4.35 20.00 8.03
CA GLN A 118 -5.50 20.28 8.90
C GLN A 118 -5.15 20.16 10.38
N SER A 119 -4.38 19.14 10.79
CA SER A 119 -3.99 18.96 12.19
C SER A 119 -3.06 20.07 12.69
N PHE A 120 -2.18 20.59 11.83
CA PHE A 120 -1.25 21.67 12.17
C PHE A 120 -1.79 23.07 11.83
N ALA A 121 -3.05 23.19 11.40
CA ALA A 121 -3.68 24.44 10.98
C ALA A 121 -2.87 25.23 9.92
N VAL A 122 -2.17 24.50 9.03
CA VAL A 122 -1.36 25.09 7.95
C VAL A 122 -2.26 25.37 6.75
N THR A 123 -2.30 26.63 6.31
CA THR A 123 -3.03 27.02 5.10
C THR A 123 -2.16 26.81 3.87
N GLU A 124 -2.56 25.88 3.01
CA GLU A 124 -1.77 25.44 1.86
C GLU A 124 -2.19 26.19 0.59
N PHE A 125 -1.28 26.95 -0.01
CA PHE A 125 -1.52 27.73 -1.25
C PHE A 125 -0.93 27.07 -2.51
N ARG A 126 -0.21 25.94 -2.35
CA ARG A 126 0.45 25.27 -3.48
C ARG A 126 -0.58 24.51 -4.32
N PRO A 127 -0.54 24.62 -5.67
CA PRO A 127 -1.39 23.83 -6.56
C PRO A 127 -1.09 22.34 -6.42
N TRP A 128 -2.10 21.49 -6.65
CA TRP A 128 -2.08 20.05 -6.38
C TRP A 128 -0.88 19.31 -7.00
N TRP A 129 -0.45 19.70 -8.21
CA TRP A 129 0.71 19.10 -8.88
C TRP A 129 2.05 19.41 -8.17
N LYS A 130 2.19 20.50 -7.41
CA LYS A 130 3.41 20.80 -6.62
C LYS A 130 3.43 20.09 -5.27
N ARG A 131 2.32 19.43 -4.90
CA ARG A 131 2.16 18.68 -3.65
C ARG A 131 2.43 17.19 -3.84
N THR A 132 2.26 16.69 -5.07
CA THR A 132 2.24 15.25 -5.40
C THR A 132 3.32 14.81 -6.40
N LEU A 133 4.02 15.76 -7.04
CA LEU A 133 5.23 15.57 -7.87
C LEU A 133 6.41 16.28 -7.18
#